data_AF-A0A947RRD4-F1
#
_entry.id   AF-A0A947RRD4-F1
#
_cell.length_a   1.000
_cell.length_b   1.000
_cell.length_c   1.000
_cell.angle_alpha   90.00
_cell.angle_beta   90.00
_cell.angle_gamma   90.00
#
_symmetry.space_group_name_H-M   'P 1'
#
loop_
_entity.id
_entity.type
_entity.pdbx_description
1 polymer ?
#
loop_
_entity_poly.entity_id
_entity_poly.type
_entity_poly.pdbx_seq_one_letter_code
_entity_poly.pdbx_strand_id
1 'polypeptide(L)'
;MLNCKQVTHIVATGEIEELSWPRRLEMRFHLMMCKHCREYTTQILALGRGARRLFGFADDPVILERLENEIMAHGGRDHPR
;
A
#
# COMPACT_ATOMS: atom_id res chain seq x y z
N MET A 1 -17.97 14.02 0.18
CA MET A 1 -17.30 13.84 1.49
C MET A 1 -17.00 12.37 1.66
N LEU A 2 -15.72 12.01 1.59
CA LEU A 2 -15.27 10.68 1.97
C LEU A 2 -15.62 10.39 3.43
N ASN A 3 -16.09 9.17 3.68
CA ASN A 3 -16.26 8.66 5.05
C ASN A 3 -15.00 7.94 5.54
N CYS A 4 -14.93 7.65 6.84
CA CYS A 4 -13.76 7.02 7.47
C CYS A 4 -13.37 5.71 6.78
N LYS A 5 -14.35 4.85 6.43
CA LYS A 5 -14.09 3.56 5.76
C LYS A 5 -13.41 3.73 4.41
N GLN A 6 -13.85 4.72 3.63
CA GLN A 6 -13.24 5.04 2.33
C GLN A 6 -11.82 5.58 2.50
N VAL A 7 -11.59 6.47 3.47
CA VAL A 7 -10.24 7.00 3.74
C VAL A 7 -9.30 5.89 4.19
N THR A 8 -9.73 5.03 5.13
CA THR A 8 -8.89 3.92 5.59
C THR A 8 -8.57 2.94 4.46
N HIS A 9 -9.53 2.67 3.56
CA HIS A 9 -9.30 1.82 2.40
C HIS A 9 -8.23 2.41 1.47
N ILE A 10 -8.41 3.65 1.03
CA ILE A 10 -7.47 4.35 0.14
C ILE A 10 -6.05 4.38 0.72
N VAL A 11 -5.95 4.63 2.03
CA VAL A 11 -4.66 4.68 2.74
C VAL A 11 -4.01 3.29 2.82
N ALA A 12 -4.80 2.24 3.06
CA ALA A 12 -4.31 0.87 3.17
C ALA A 12 -3.86 0.30 1.81
N THR A 13 -4.55 0.66 0.73
CA THR A 13 -4.21 0.19 -0.62
C THR A 13 -3.12 1.00 -1.31
N GLY A 14 -2.78 2.18 -0.78
CA GLY A 14 -1.73 3.04 -1.37
C GLY A 14 -2.22 3.91 -2.54
N GLU A 15 -3.53 3.94 -2.82
CA GLU A 15 -4.15 4.64 -3.96
C GLU A 15 -4.15 6.18 -3.86
N ILE A 16 -3.50 6.77 -2.84
CA ILE A 16 -3.48 8.23 -2.59
C ILE A 16 -2.95 9.01 -3.81
N GLU A 17 -2.01 8.41 -4.55
CA GLU A 17 -1.35 9.00 -5.71
C GLU A 17 -2.21 8.92 -6.98
N GLU A 18 -3.10 7.95 -7.06
CA GLU A 18 -4.01 7.70 -8.18
C GLU A 18 -5.32 8.51 -8.10
N LEU A 19 -5.56 9.18 -6.97
CA LEU A 19 -6.76 9.99 -6.79
C LEU A 19 -6.80 11.20 -7.73
N SER A 20 -7.97 11.42 -8.34
CA SER A 20 -8.27 12.68 -9.03
C SER A 20 -8.16 13.88 -8.08
N TRP A 21 -7.82 15.05 -8.63
CA TRP A 21 -7.62 16.29 -7.86
C TRP A 21 -8.75 16.62 -6.86
N PRO A 22 -10.05 16.55 -7.24
CA PRO A 22 -11.13 16.83 -6.30
C PRO A 22 -11.16 15.82 -5.15
N ARG A 23 -10.89 14.55 -5.44
CA ARG A 23 -10.93 13.47 -4.46
C ARG A 23 -9.76 13.55 -3.49
N ARG A 24 -8.61 14.02 -3.97
CA ARG A 24 -7.44 14.35 -3.14
C ARG A 24 -7.74 15.48 -2.16
N LEU A 25 -8.48 16.50 -2.60
CA LEU A 25 -8.92 17.60 -1.74
C LEU A 25 -9.92 17.12 -0.68
N GLU A 26 -10.91 16.31 -1.06
CA GLU A 26 -11.86 15.70 -0.11
C GLU A 26 -11.14 14.88 0.96
N MET A 27 -10.14 14.10 0.58
CA MET A 27 -9.35 13.31 1.53
C MET A 27 -8.57 14.20 2.49
N ARG A 28 -7.92 15.26 1.99
CA ARG A 28 -7.24 16.25 2.83
C ARG A 28 -8.20 16.89 3.83
N PHE A 29 -9.40 17.29 3.39
CA PHE A 29 -10.43 17.82 4.28
C PHE A 29 -10.83 16.82 5.37
N HIS A 30 -11.03 15.55 5.01
CA HIS A 30 -11.36 14.52 5.99
C HIS A 30 -10.26 14.36 7.04
N LEU A 31 -8.98 14.32 6.63
CA LEU A 31 -7.84 14.18 7.54
C LEU A 31 -7.63 15.41 8.45
N MET A 32 -8.06 16.60 8.02
CA MET A 32 -8.04 17.79 8.87
C MET A 32 -9.09 17.70 9.99
N MET A 33 -10.28 17.17 9.69
CA MET A 33 -11.40 17.12 10.64
C MET A 33 -11.43 15.86 11.50
N CYS A 34 -10.90 14.74 11.02
CA CYS A 34 -10.96 13.45 11.70
C CYS A 34 -9.59 13.05 12.27
N LYS A 35 -9.42 13.21 13.60
CA LYS A 35 -8.21 12.82 14.32
C LYS A 35 -7.86 11.33 14.12
N HIS A 36 -8.87 10.45 14.11
CA HIS A 36 -8.66 9.01 13.96
C HIS A 36 -8.06 8.65 12.60
N CYS A 37 -8.62 9.21 11.52
CA CYS A 37 -8.09 8.93 10.18
C CYS A 37 -6.70 9.54 9.98
N ARG A 38 -6.42 10.71 10.58
CA ARG A 38 -5.09 11.32 10.56
C ARG A 38 -4.04 10.44 11.23
N GLU A 39 -4.35 9.94 12.43
CA GLU A 39 -3.48 9.06 13.19
C GLU A 39 -3.25 7.73 12.46
N TYR A 40 -4.34 7.10 12.00
CA TYR A 40 -4.28 5.87 11.19
C TYR A 40 -3.38 6.03 9.96
N THR A 41 -3.55 7.14 9.21
CA THR A 41 -2.73 7.43 8.02
C THR A 41 -1.25 7.55 8.39
N THR A 42 -0.95 8.21 9.51
CA THR A 42 0.43 8.35 10.00
C THR A 42 1.04 6.99 10.33
N GLN A 43 0.29 6.11 10.99
CA GLN A 43 0.73 4.76 11.37
C GLN A 43 0.98 3.87 10.14
N ILE A 44 0.03 3.78 9.21
CA ILE A 44 0.17 2.96 8.00
C ILE A 44 1.36 3.42 7.16
N LEU A 45 1.54 4.72 6.97
CA LEU A 45 2.68 5.25 6.23
C LEU A 45 4.01 5.01 6.96
N ALA A 46 4.03 5.05 8.29
CA ALA A 46 5.21 4.71 9.08
C ALA A 46 5.58 3.23 8.96
N LEU A 47 4.58 2.33 9.04
CA LEU A 47 4.75 0.89 8.81
C LEU A 47 5.26 0.62 7.40
N GLY A 48 4.66 1.21 6.37
CA GLY A 48 5.10 1.04 4.98
C GLY A 48 6.54 1.52 4.75
N ARG A 49 6.92 2.68 5.32
CA ARG A 49 8.31 3.16 5.26
C ARG A 49 9.27 2.25 6.03
N GLY A 50 8.85 1.72 7.18
CA GLY A 50 9.63 0.78 7.99
C GLY A 50 9.86 -0.53 7.24
N ALA A 51 8.80 -1.11 6.69
CA ALA A 51 8.85 -2.32 5.89
C ALA A 51 9.77 -2.15 4.67
N ARG A 52 9.65 -1.05 3.91
CA ARG A 52 10.55 -0.76 2.78
C ARG A 52 12.02 -0.67 3.18
N ARG A 53 12.32 -0.05 4.34
CA ARG A 53 13.70 0.02 4.85
C ARG A 53 14.24 -1.33 5.32
N LEU A 54 13.41 -2.14 5.98
CA LEU A 54 13.81 -3.42 6.54
C LEU A 54 13.94 -4.51 5.48
N PHE A 55 13.00 -4.54 4.54
CA PHE A 55 12.87 -5.62 3.59
C PHE A 55 13.40 -5.27 2.20
N GLY A 56 13.57 -4.00 1.84
CA GLY A 56 14.16 -3.62 0.55
C GLY A 56 13.37 -4.07 -0.68
N PHE A 57 12.15 -4.58 -0.53
CA PHE A 57 11.25 -4.99 -1.60
C PHE A 57 10.14 -3.92 -1.78
N ALA A 58 9.64 -3.57 -2.96
CA ALA A 58 9.90 -4.05 -4.32
C ALA A 58 9.43 -2.98 -5.32
N ASP A 59 10.35 -2.50 -6.15
CA ASP A 59 10.15 -2.07 -7.54
C ASP A 59 11.47 -2.28 -8.33
N ASP A 60 12.43 -3.03 -7.77
CA ASP A 60 13.63 -3.41 -8.50
C ASP A 60 13.26 -4.63 -9.35
N PRO A 61 13.18 -4.49 -10.69
CA PRO A 61 12.76 -5.57 -11.56
C PRO A 61 13.64 -6.81 -11.41
N VAL A 62 14.92 -6.63 -11.07
CA VAL A 62 15.90 -7.71 -10.91
C VAL A 62 15.60 -8.53 -9.66
N ILE A 63 15.19 -7.88 -8.58
CA ILE A 63 14.84 -8.57 -7.32
C ILE A 63 13.53 -9.33 -7.48
N LEU A 64 12.55 -8.76 -8.19
CA LEU A 64 11.28 -9.42 -8.50
C LEU A 64 11.48 -10.63 -9.40
N GLU A 65 12.26 -10.49 -10.48
CA GLU A 65 12.59 -11.58 -11.38
C GLU A 65 13.37 -12.70 -10.65
N ARG A 66 14.30 -12.33 -9.76
CA ARG A 66 15.02 -13.31 -8.94
C ARG A 66 14.09 -14.05 -7.99
N LEU A 67 13.19 -13.33 -7.31
CA LEU A 67 12.22 -13.94 -6.40
C LEU A 67 11.26 -14.88 -7.14
N GLU A 68 10.78 -14.49 -8.32
CA GLU A 68 9.96 -15.34 -9.19
C GLU A 68 10.70 -16.61 -9.60
N ASN A 69 11.95 -16.48 -10.07
CA ASN A 69 12.78 -17.62 -10.43
C ASN A 69 13.06 -18.55 -9.25
N GLU A 70 13.32 -18.00 -8.05
CA GLU A 70 13.50 -18.79 -6.83
C GLU A 70 12.21 -19.51 -6.41
N ILE A 71 11.04 -18.86 -6.51
CA ILE A 71 9.74 -19.49 -6.25
C ILE A 71 9.45 -20.60 -7.26
N MET A 72 9.74 -20.40 -8.55
CA MET A 72 9.55 -21.43 -9.58
C MET A 72 10.51 -22.61 -9.41
N ALA A 73 11.77 -22.34 -9.03
CA ALA A 73 12.77 -23.37 -8.77
C ALA A 73 12.47 -24.21 -7.52
N HIS A 74 11.85 -23.61 -6.50
CA HIS A 74 11.55 -24.28 -5.23
C HIS A 74 10.09 -24.77 -5.07
N GLY A 75 9.15 -24.21 -5.83
CA GLY A 75 7.70 -24.46 -5.74
C GLY A 75 7.13 -25.34 -6.85
N GLY A 76 7.96 -25.91 -7.72
CA GLY A 76 7.53 -26.80 -8.81
C GLY A 76 7.07 -28.18 -8.37
N ARG A 77 6.06 -28.30 -7.49
CA ARG A 77 5.22 -29.51 -7.35
C ARG A 77 3.78 -29.13 -7.05
N ASP A 78 2.91 -29.57 -7.98
CA ASP A 78 1.45 -29.73 -7.91
C ASP A 78 0.56 -28.62 -8.50
N HIS A 79 0.35 -28.72 -9.82
CA HIS A 79 -1.00 -28.55 -10.37
C HIS A 79 -1.24 -29.53 -11.55
N PRO A 80 -1.78 -30.74 -11.30
CA PRO A 80 -2.32 -31.57 -12.38
C PRO A 80 -3.68 -31.00 -12.83
N ARG A 81 -3.86 -30.93 -14.15
CA ARG A 81 -5.12 -30.64 -14.85
C ARG A 81 -6.14 -31.75 -14.65
#